data_AF-A0AAW3BYQ5-F1
#
_entry.id   AF-A0AAW3BYQ5-F1
#
_cell.length_a   1.000
_cell.length_b   1.000
_cell.length_c   1.000
_cell.angle_alpha   90.00
_cell.angle_beta   90.00
_cell.angle_gamma   90.00
#
_symmetry.space_group_name_H-M   'P 1'
#
loop_
_entity.id
_entity.type
_entity.pdbx_description
1 polymer ?
#
loop_
_entity_poly.entity_id
_entity_poly.type
_entity_poly.pdbx_seq_one_letter_code
_entity_poly.pdbx_strand_id
1 'polypeptide(L)'
;MPTAMRTAIIAVVHLALTWVLLGYIADSAMPFYVYCAGGNGTAAAVSGTCVFAAATHDWGQWPLFLRPSQEAYMAQLAQHQCAMSASDAATLNSRVVRRSSVFHLTLAIITYVLLRFVVTAPYGRHAEGLGLRLTLPSRLSWMLQESPAILQVLYHVLLEYPRVMGHGVSLSSKWSLSSSTPGWIVAGVAGRDSSVDTCQSYWGCVWTAFTQQHLGLLLFSIHYVHRSWCYPLSIPASAHGVPLVVTWMATLYCLFNGRLQVLASAGAAVAACPTGTATWSSACAPAYTPSMSFVRCWRKRHELQSSFSASSVGAAAAHIAWWFLLFLYTVGVFGGSALFFAGQRINMQADYYLIALRRRGEDNISDDRSKPVGQSAASLDGDVLVSSSSGVSRAAQQRSRGGGYRIPVSGWFDCVSCANFFGELVEWTGYVIVVSATSAASNGSCRSVATALEDELLRPLSSSSWWSLMNPMMWLRLVMRVFCSGAESHPAALAAFSFLVYVFSNLAPRAVAHHAWYAKTFGDRYTRLGRKALLPGVY
;
A
#
# COMPACT_ATOMS: atom_id res chain seq x y z
N MET A 1 29.67 -16.45 12.42
CA MET A 1 29.52 -15.21 13.20
C MET A 1 28.98 -15.58 14.58
N PRO A 2 29.65 -15.17 15.68
CA PRO A 2 29.20 -15.46 17.04
C PRO A 2 27.79 -14.92 17.31
N THR A 3 27.00 -15.60 18.15
CA THR A 3 25.62 -15.23 18.53
C THR A 3 25.54 -13.83 19.15
N ALA A 4 26.52 -13.45 19.96
CA ALA A 4 26.63 -12.11 20.54
C ALA A 4 26.81 -11.03 19.47
N MET A 5 27.70 -11.26 18.50
CA MET A 5 27.95 -10.33 17.38
C MET A 5 26.72 -10.18 16.49
N ARG A 6 26.00 -11.28 16.19
CA ARG A 6 24.72 -11.22 15.45
C ARG A 6 23.66 -10.42 16.20
N THR A 7 23.54 -10.63 17.50
CA THR A 7 22.58 -9.91 18.35
C THR A 7 22.91 -8.42 18.41
N ALA A 8 24.19 -8.05 18.53
CA ALA A 8 24.63 -6.67 18.51
C ALA A 8 24.34 -5.98 17.16
N ILE A 9 24.63 -6.65 16.03
CA ILE A 9 24.32 -6.11 14.70
C ILE A 9 22.81 -5.93 14.52
N ILE A 10 22.01 -6.92 14.91
CA ILE A 10 20.55 -6.82 14.89
C ILE A 10 20.13 -5.61 15.73
N ALA A 11 20.58 -5.47 16.96
CA ALA A 11 20.22 -4.35 17.84
C ALA A 11 20.60 -2.98 17.24
N VAL A 12 21.82 -2.82 16.73
CA VAL A 12 22.28 -1.55 16.13
C VAL A 12 21.48 -1.21 14.88
N VAL A 13 21.30 -2.17 13.97
CA VAL A 13 20.49 -1.97 12.75
C VAL A 13 19.05 -1.63 13.14
N HIS A 14 18.49 -2.28 14.16
CA HIS A 14 17.14 -2.03 14.63
C HIS A 14 17.00 -0.62 15.23
N LEU A 15 17.92 -0.20 16.08
CA LEU A 15 17.88 1.15 16.65
C LEU A 15 18.01 2.22 15.55
N ALA A 16 18.92 2.02 14.59
CA ALA A 16 19.10 2.93 13.46
C ALA A 16 17.84 3.00 12.58
N LEU A 17 17.26 1.84 12.21
CA LEU A 17 16.04 1.79 11.41
C LEU A 17 14.83 2.37 12.14
N THR A 18 14.70 2.10 13.45
CA THR A 18 13.65 2.73 14.28
C THR A 18 13.80 4.24 14.27
N TRP A 19 15.01 4.75 14.52
CA TRP A 19 15.28 6.19 14.52
C TRP A 19 14.94 6.83 13.17
N VAL A 20 15.39 6.23 12.07
CA VAL A 20 15.14 6.74 10.72
C VAL A 20 13.65 6.67 10.37
N LEU A 21 12.96 5.56 10.67
CA LEU A 21 11.53 5.42 10.41
C LEU A 21 10.71 6.38 11.25
N LEU A 22 11.02 6.54 12.55
CA LEU A 22 10.32 7.48 13.41
C LEU A 22 10.58 8.93 12.99
N GLY A 23 11.82 9.29 12.66
CA GLY A 23 12.15 10.62 12.15
C GLY A 23 11.42 10.92 10.84
N TYR A 24 11.40 9.97 9.92
CA TYR A 24 10.63 10.10 8.68
C TYR A 24 9.12 10.15 8.94
N ILE A 25 8.58 9.32 9.84
CA ILE A 25 7.16 9.33 10.19
C ILE A 25 6.80 10.68 10.81
N ALA A 26 7.65 11.26 11.66
CA ALA A 26 7.44 12.60 12.19
C ALA A 26 7.38 13.68 11.08
N ASP A 27 8.28 13.60 10.10
CA ASP A 27 8.35 14.51 8.94
C ASP A 27 7.16 14.30 7.95
N SER A 28 6.68 13.06 7.83
CA SER A 28 5.69 12.65 6.80
C SER A 28 4.27 12.44 7.33
N ALA A 29 4.10 12.43 8.65
CA ALA A 29 2.80 12.29 9.29
C ALA A 29 1.90 13.50 9.04
N MET A 30 2.43 14.64 8.59
CA MET A 30 1.71 15.91 8.59
C MET A 30 2.21 16.90 7.54
N PRO A 31 1.99 16.67 6.23
CA PRO A 31 0.67 17.12 5.74
C PRO A 31 0.18 16.51 4.41
N PHE A 32 -1.13 16.55 4.19
CA PHE A 32 -1.62 16.98 2.88
C PHE A 32 -1.44 18.49 2.85
N TYR A 33 -0.50 18.99 2.04
CA TYR A 33 -0.37 20.44 1.89
C TYR A 33 -1.66 20.99 1.28
N VAL A 34 -2.23 22.01 1.91
CA VAL A 34 -3.45 22.70 1.47
C VAL A 34 -3.08 24.13 1.06
N TYR A 35 -3.80 24.68 0.07
CA TYR A 35 -3.61 26.04 -0.41
C TYR A 35 -4.74 26.98 0.04
N CYS A 36 -4.40 28.17 0.53
CA CYS A 36 -5.35 29.25 0.83
C CYS A 36 -5.41 30.26 -0.32
N ALA A 37 -6.55 30.35 -1.01
CA ALA A 37 -6.71 31.35 -2.07
C ALA A 37 -6.80 32.75 -1.47
N GLY A 38 -5.75 33.55 -1.66
CA GLY A 38 -5.75 34.98 -1.33
C GLY A 38 -6.64 35.74 -2.30
N GLY A 39 -7.57 36.54 -1.77
CA GLY A 39 -8.36 37.46 -2.58
C GLY A 39 -7.46 38.51 -3.23
N ASN A 40 -7.67 38.78 -4.52
CA ASN A 40 -7.09 39.93 -5.22
C ASN A 40 -7.60 41.22 -4.57
N GLY A 41 -6.89 41.71 -3.57
CA GLY A 41 -7.20 42.96 -2.91
C GLY A 41 -6.04 43.34 -2.00
N THR A 42 -5.44 44.48 -2.28
CA THR A 42 -4.39 45.16 -1.50
C THR A 42 -4.86 45.59 -0.10
N ALA A 43 -5.80 44.88 0.53
CA ALA A 43 -6.44 45.23 1.78
C ALA A 43 -6.69 44.04 2.74
N ALA A 44 -6.00 42.91 2.58
CA ALA A 44 -6.08 41.78 3.53
C ALA A 44 -4.89 41.73 4.51
N ALA A 45 -4.28 42.89 4.79
CA ALA A 45 -3.21 43.04 5.78
C ALA A 45 -3.72 43.39 7.19
N VAL A 46 -5.04 43.40 7.44
CA VAL A 46 -5.60 43.78 8.73
C VAL A 46 -6.58 42.70 9.21
N SER A 47 -6.18 42.01 10.28
CA SER A 47 -7.00 41.09 11.10
C SER A 47 -7.24 39.65 10.58
N GLY A 48 -6.17 38.90 10.33
CA GLY A 48 -6.25 37.44 10.15
C GLY A 48 -5.17 36.87 9.23
N THR A 49 -3.90 37.16 9.54
CA THR A 49 -2.75 36.80 8.70
C THR A 49 -2.56 35.29 8.64
N CYS A 50 -2.56 34.70 7.43
CA CYS A 50 -1.71 33.54 7.15
C CYS A 50 -0.30 33.92 7.60
N VAL A 51 0.18 33.32 8.67
CA VAL A 51 1.51 33.60 9.20
C VAL A 51 2.51 33.03 8.21
N PHE A 52 3.07 33.90 7.37
CA PHE A 52 4.28 33.65 6.60
C PHE A 52 5.46 33.50 7.56
N ALA A 53 5.55 32.39 8.27
CA ALA A 53 6.79 31.99 8.89
C ALA A 53 7.53 31.14 7.87
N ALA A 54 8.72 31.56 7.47
CA ALA A 54 9.75 30.65 7.00
C ALA A 54 10.07 29.68 8.15
N ALA A 55 9.18 28.71 8.39
CA ALA A 55 9.26 27.84 9.54
C ALA A 55 10.30 26.76 9.24
N THR A 56 11.53 27.05 9.64
CA THR A 56 12.48 26.01 10.03
C THR A 56 11.74 25.01 10.92
N HIS A 57 11.70 23.76 10.49
CA HIS A 57 11.09 22.63 11.17
C HIS A 57 11.56 22.60 12.64
N ASP A 58 10.70 22.99 13.57
CA ASP A 58 11.02 22.95 15.00
C ASP A 58 10.49 21.63 15.59
N TRP A 59 11.40 20.78 16.04
CA TRP A 59 11.14 19.42 16.55
C TRP A 59 10.27 19.40 17.83
N GLY A 60 9.90 20.56 18.36
CA GLY A 60 9.05 20.73 19.55
C GLY A 60 7.54 20.73 19.28
N GLN A 61 7.07 20.58 18.04
CA GLN A 61 5.63 20.63 17.75
C GLN A 61 4.93 19.29 18.03
N TRP A 62 3.80 19.36 18.73
CA TRP A 62 2.97 18.19 19.01
C TRP A 62 2.31 17.65 17.73
N PRO A 63 2.06 16.33 17.60
CA PRO A 63 1.21 15.82 16.54
C PRO A 63 -0.12 16.57 16.49
N LEU A 64 -0.58 16.98 15.29
CA LEU A 64 -1.79 17.80 15.12
C LEU A 64 -3.01 17.16 15.81
N PHE A 65 -3.12 15.84 15.82
CA PHE A 65 -4.20 15.11 16.50
C PHE A 65 -4.10 15.09 18.03
N LEU A 66 -2.97 15.48 18.61
CA LEU A 66 -2.77 15.65 20.06
C LEU A 66 -2.89 17.12 20.49
N ARG A 67 -3.20 18.05 19.57
CA ARG A 67 -3.40 19.46 19.94
C ARG A 67 -4.67 19.59 20.78
N PRO A 68 -4.57 20.09 22.03
CA PRO A 68 -5.68 20.06 22.99
C PRO A 68 -6.78 21.07 22.66
N SER A 69 -6.50 22.08 21.83
CA SER A 69 -7.47 23.07 21.39
C SER A 69 -7.51 23.18 19.86
N GLN A 70 -8.70 23.44 19.33
CA GLN A 70 -8.91 23.71 17.92
C GLN A 70 -8.08 24.91 17.46
N GLU A 71 -7.88 25.91 18.30
CA GLU A 71 -7.06 27.08 18.02
C GLU A 71 -5.56 26.73 17.89
N ALA A 72 -5.01 25.90 18.79
CA ALA A 72 -3.63 25.44 18.71
C ALA A 72 -3.40 24.46 17.54
N TYR A 73 -4.43 23.70 17.15
CA TYR A 73 -4.46 22.91 15.93
C TYR A 73 -4.42 23.81 14.70
N MET A 74 -5.31 24.80 14.60
CA MET A 74 -5.38 25.71 13.45
C MET A 74 -4.12 26.57 13.31
N ALA A 75 -3.53 27.04 14.43
CA ALA A 75 -2.28 27.78 14.41
C ALA A 75 -1.09 26.94 13.91
N GLN A 76 -1.02 25.66 14.30
CA GLN A 76 0.02 24.77 13.82
C GLN A 76 -0.24 24.34 12.37
N LEU A 77 -1.49 24.03 12.02
CA LEU A 77 -1.89 23.71 10.66
C LEU A 77 -1.59 24.87 9.70
N ALA A 78 -1.84 26.11 10.12
CA ALA A 78 -1.52 27.31 9.35
C ALA A 78 -0.01 27.46 9.07
N GLN A 79 0.87 26.94 9.95
CA GLN A 79 2.31 26.88 9.70
C GLN A 79 2.67 25.81 8.66
N HIS A 80 1.85 24.76 8.51
CA HIS A 80 2.01 23.70 7.49
C HIS A 80 1.31 24.03 6.16
N GLN A 81 0.37 24.99 6.14
CA GLN A 81 -0.39 25.45 4.97
C GLN A 81 0.32 26.64 4.28
N CYS A 82 1.45 26.38 3.63
CA CYS A 82 2.28 27.42 2.98
C CYS A 82 2.34 27.31 1.45
N ALA A 83 1.32 26.76 0.78
CA ALA A 83 1.27 26.84 -0.68
C ALA A 83 0.77 28.23 -1.12
N MET A 84 1.26 28.74 -2.26
CA MET A 84 0.74 29.97 -2.90
C MET A 84 -0.24 29.68 -4.04
N SER A 85 -0.44 28.40 -4.35
CA SER A 85 -1.43 27.93 -5.32
C SER A 85 -1.79 26.46 -5.10
N ALA A 86 -2.91 26.04 -5.69
CA ALA A 86 -3.30 24.64 -5.80
C ALA A 86 -2.19 23.75 -6.41
N SER A 87 -1.51 24.26 -7.44
CA SER A 87 -0.38 23.60 -8.09
C SER A 87 0.84 23.43 -7.18
N ASP A 88 1.09 24.37 -6.27
CA ASP A 88 2.23 24.29 -5.36
C ASP A 88 2.02 23.21 -4.29
N ALA A 89 0.78 23.11 -3.77
CA ALA A 89 0.37 22.06 -2.84
C ALA A 89 0.50 20.66 -3.47
N ALA A 90 -0.02 20.48 -4.69
CA ALA A 90 0.17 19.27 -5.49
C ALA A 90 1.65 18.91 -5.67
N THR A 91 2.46 19.89 -6.05
CA THR A 91 3.91 19.72 -6.28
C THR A 91 4.68 19.37 -5.00
N LEU A 92 4.22 19.84 -3.83
CA LEU A 92 4.86 19.52 -2.56
C LEU A 92 4.47 18.12 -2.06
N ASN A 93 3.19 17.75 -2.18
CA ASN A 93 2.71 16.38 -1.92
C ASN A 93 3.44 15.36 -2.81
N SER A 94 3.58 15.63 -4.11
CA SER A 94 4.30 14.76 -5.04
C SER A 94 5.78 14.61 -4.70
N ARG A 95 6.43 15.68 -4.20
CA ARG A 95 7.81 15.65 -3.71
C ARG A 95 7.96 14.77 -2.48
N VAL A 96 7.04 14.85 -1.52
CA VAL A 96 7.04 13.98 -0.33
C VAL A 96 6.92 12.53 -0.77
N VAL A 97 5.87 12.17 -1.53
CA VAL A 97 5.67 10.79 -2.01
C VAL A 97 6.91 10.28 -2.75
N ARG A 98 7.51 11.09 -3.63
CA ARG A 98 8.74 10.70 -4.35
C ARG A 98 9.91 10.42 -3.41
N ARG A 99 10.21 11.31 -2.46
CA ARG A 99 11.32 11.13 -1.49
C ARG A 99 11.11 9.87 -0.65
N SER A 100 9.87 9.66 -0.24
CA SER A 100 9.41 8.51 0.53
C SER A 100 9.61 7.20 -0.22
N SER A 101 9.23 7.16 -1.50
CA SER A 101 9.43 5.98 -2.34
C SER A 101 10.91 5.71 -2.62
N VAL A 102 11.74 6.75 -2.78
CA VAL A 102 13.20 6.59 -2.89
C VAL A 102 13.77 5.99 -1.60
N PHE A 103 13.38 6.53 -0.44
CA PHE A 103 13.77 5.97 0.85
C PHE A 103 13.32 4.50 0.98
N HIS A 104 12.10 4.17 0.55
CA HIS A 104 11.58 2.82 0.57
C HIS A 104 12.40 1.86 -0.31
N LEU A 105 12.82 2.30 -1.50
CA LEU A 105 13.71 1.53 -2.37
C LEU A 105 15.09 1.32 -1.73
N THR A 106 15.66 2.33 -1.10
CA THR A 106 16.91 2.20 -0.34
C THR A 106 16.75 1.18 0.79
N LEU A 107 15.65 1.26 1.54
CA LEU A 107 15.32 0.31 2.59
C LEU A 107 15.16 -1.12 2.04
N ALA A 108 14.57 -1.28 0.85
CA ALA A 108 14.44 -2.56 0.17
C ALA A 108 15.80 -3.16 -0.20
N ILE A 109 16.73 -2.36 -0.72
CA ILE A 109 18.09 -2.82 -1.05
C ILE A 109 18.82 -3.29 0.21
N ILE A 110 18.80 -2.47 1.27
CA ILE A 110 19.42 -2.79 2.56
C ILE A 110 18.82 -4.07 3.13
N THR A 111 17.49 -4.18 3.14
CA THR A 111 16.76 -5.36 3.63
C THR A 111 17.15 -6.62 2.86
N TYR A 112 17.21 -6.57 1.53
CA TYR A 112 17.61 -7.71 0.72
C TYR A 112 19.03 -8.15 1.05
N VAL A 113 19.98 -7.22 1.11
CA VAL A 113 21.39 -7.53 1.41
C VAL A 113 21.52 -8.14 2.80
N LEU A 114 20.89 -7.53 3.81
CA LEU A 114 20.91 -8.03 5.18
C LEU A 114 20.31 -9.44 5.28
N LEU A 115 19.13 -9.66 4.69
CA LEU A 115 18.44 -10.94 4.77
C LEU A 115 19.08 -12.05 3.94
N ARG A 116 19.71 -11.69 2.81
CA ARG A 116 20.33 -12.65 1.90
C ARG A 116 21.70 -13.10 2.39
N PHE A 117 22.50 -12.18 2.95
CA PHE A 117 23.92 -12.40 3.18
C PHE A 117 24.35 -12.29 4.65
N VAL A 118 23.59 -11.60 5.51
CA VAL A 118 24.03 -11.29 6.89
C VAL A 118 23.26 -12.10 7.95
N VAL A 119 21.92 -12.01 7.94
CA VAL A 119 21.05 -12.62 8.96
C VAL A 119 19.81 -13.25 8.33
N THR A 120 19.38 -14.40 8.85
CA THR A 120 18.05 -14.95 8.52
C THR A 120 17.00 -14.30 9.41
N ALA A 121 15.85 -13.92 8.84
CA ALA A 121 14.75 -13.30 9.59
C ALA A 121 14.37 -14.18 10.81
N PRO A 122 14.50 -13.66 12.04
CA PRO A 122 14.57 -14.51 13.24
C PRO A 122 13.19 -14.74 13.87
N TYR A 123 12.27 -15.31 13.09
CA TYR A 123 10.94 -15.68 13.57
C TYR A 123 10.40 -16.92 12.84
N GLY A 124 9.31 -17.49 13.35
CA GLY A 124 8.76 -18.74 12.84
C GLY A 124 9.75 -19.88 12.97
N ARG A 125 10.06 -20.58 11.86
CA ARG A 125 11.01 -21.70 11.85
C ARG A 125 12.48 -21.31 12.13
N HIS A 126 12.78 -20.01 12.20
CA HIS A 126 14.11 -19.48 12.52
C HIS A 126 14.12 -18.69 13.84
N ALA A 127 13.10 -18.87 14.71
CA ALA A 127 12.95 -18.13 15.96
C ALA A 127 14.04 -18.41 17.02
N GLU A 128 14.70 -19.57 16.97
CA GLU A 128 15.73 -19.96 17.95
C GLU A 128 17.02 -19.12 17.90
N GLY A 129 17.15 -18.21 16.93
CA GLY A 129 18.36 -17.42 16.69
C GLY A 129 18.51 -16.13 17.53
N LEU A 130 17.47 -15.67 18.25
CA LEU A 130 17.54 -14.44 19.03
C LEU A 130 17.76 -14.72 20.52
N GLY A 131 18.84 -14.15 21.10
CA GLY A 131 19.12 -14.25 22.53
C GLY A 131 18.14 -13.48 23.44
N LEU A 132 17.30 -12.61 22.88
CA LEU A 132 16.28 -11.86 23.61
C LEU A 132 14.96 -12.66 23.65
N ARG A 133 14.54 -13.10 24.84
CA ARG A 133 13.39 -14.02 25.04
C ARG A 133 12.01 -13.34 25.12
N LEU A 134 11.92 -12.02 24.95
CA LEU A 134 10.64 -11.32 24.96
C LEU A 134 9.87 -11.59 23.66
N THR A 135 8.81 -12.38 23.78
CA THR A 135 7.95 -12.77 22.65
C THR A 135 6.49 -12.43 22.94
N LEU A 136 5.73 -12.21 21.88
CA LEU A 136 4.27 -12.06 21.93
C LEU A 136 3.60 -13.30 21.33
N PRO A 137 2.39 -13.67 21.80
CA PRO A 137 1.57 -14.67 21.12
C PRO A 137 1.41 -14.32 19.63
N SER A 138 1.55 -15.31 18.74
CA SER A 138 1.62 -15.02 17.30
C SER A 138 0.40 -14.25 16.79
N ARG A 139 -0.81 -14.59 17.26
CA ARG A 139 -2.05 -13.89 16.87
C ARG A 139 -1.96 -12.39 17.14
N LEU A 140 -1.57 -12.03 18.38
CA LEU A 140 -1.45 -10.65 18.80
C LEU A 140 -0.33 -9.93 18.05
N SER A 141 0.83 -10.57 17.87
CA SER A 141 1.93 -9.99 17.09
C SER A 141 1.51 -9.65 15.67
N TRP A 142 0.86 -10.58 14.96
CA TRP A 142 0.43 -10.35 13.59
C TRP A 142 -0.64 -9.26 13.49
N MET A 143 -1.59 -9.21 14.44
CA MET A 143 -2.57 -8.13 14.51
C MET A 143 -1.89 -6.77 14.71
N LEU A 144 -0.97 -6.67 15.68
CA LEU A 144 -0.29 -5.41 16.01
C LEU A 144 0.60 -4.91 14.88
N GLN A 145 1.31 -5.82 14.21
CA GLN A 145 2.29 -5.42 13.21
C GLN A 145 1.66 -5.03 11.86
N GLU A 146 0.52 -5.61 11.49
CA GLU A 146 -0.11 -5.37 10.18
C GLU A 146 -1.21 -4.29 10.24
N SER A 147 -1.89 -4.15 11.39
CA SER A 147 -3.00 -3.18 11.56
C SER A 147 -2.64 -1.72 11.22
N PRO A 148 -1.42 -1.20 11.47
CA PRO A 148 -1.07 0.17 11.09
C PRO A 148 -1.34 0.49 9.62
N ALA A 149 -1.20 -0.48 8.72
CA ALA A 149 -1.45 -0.26 7.29
C ALA A 149 -2.91 0.11 7.00
N ILE A 150 -3.88 -0.62 7.56
CA ILE A 150 -5.32 -0.30 7.39
C ILE A 150 -5.75 0.87 8.27
N LEU A 151 -5.18 1.02 9.47
CA LEU A 151 -5.49 2.15 10.36
C LEU A 151 -5.11 3.49 9.73
N GLN A 152 -4.06 3.55 8.90
CA GLN A 152 -3.74 4.77 8.15
C GLN A 152 -4.81 5.15 7.12
N VAL A 153 -5.42 4.15 6.46
CA VAL A 153 -6.54 4.39 5.53
C VAL A 153 -7.76 4.91 6.30
N LEU A 154 -8.08 4.29 7.44
CA LEU A 154 -9.19 4.71 8.30
C LEU A 154 -8.96 6.09 8.90
N TYR A 155 -7.73 6.38 9.36
CA TYR A 155 -7.34 7.70 9.84
C TYR A 155 -7.57 8.75 8.75
N HIS A 156 -7.17 8.46 7.51
CA HIS A 156 -7.39 9.37 6.40
C HIS A 156 -8.88 9.65 6.14
N VAL A 157 -9.69 8.60 6.00
CA VAL A 157 -11.11 8.71 5.65
C VAL A 157 -11.95 9.33 6.77
N LEU A 158 -11.73 8.91 8.01
CA LEU A 158 -12.58 9.27 9.14
C LEU A 158 -12.14 10.56 9.81
N LEU A 159 -10.85 10.88 9.79
CA LEU A 159 -10.32 11.99 10.59
C LEU A 159 -9.64 13.04 9.73
N GLU A 160 -8.66 12.65 8.91
CA GLU A 160 -7.83 13.61 8.18
C GLU A 160 -8.61 14.36 7.11
N TYR A 161 -9.30 13.64 6.22
CA TYR A 161 -10.03 14.24 5.12
C TYR A 161 -11.18 15.14 5.60
N PRO A 162 -12.09 14.72 6.51
CA PRO A 162 -13.13 15.61 7.01
C PRO A 162 -12.56 16.85 7.70
N ARG A 163 -11.46 16.74 8.46
CA ARG A 163 -10.82 17.88 9.12
C ARG A 163 -10.20 18.85 8.12
N VAL A 164 -9.53 18.36 7.07
CA VAL A 164 -9.01 19.19 5.98
C VAL A 164 -10.14 19.96 5.30
N MET A 165 -11.33 19.36 5.19
CA MET A 165 -12.53 20.01 4.66
C MET A 165 -13.27 20.89 5.68
N GLY A 166 -12.74 21.07 6.90
CA GLY A 166 -13.32 21.94 7.93
C GLY A 166 -14.40 21.31 8.82
N HIS A 167 -14.56 19.98 8.80
CA HIS A 167 -15.56 19.26 9.58
C HIS A 167 -14.96 18.45 10.74
N GLY A 168 -15.58 18.53 11.93
CA GLY A 168 -15.19 17.78 13.13
C GLY A 168 -16.20 16.70 13.55
N VAL A 169 -15.73 15.66 14.25
CA VAL A 169 -16.53 14.49 14.69
C VAL A 169 -17.65 14.87 15.67
N SER A 170 -17.45 15.89 16.51
CA SER A 170 -18.36 16.27 17.61
C SER A 170 -19.09 17.60 17.42
N LEU A 171 -18.93 18.26 16.26
CA LEU A 171 -19.72 19.44 15.95
C LEU A 171 -21.01 18.95 15.29
N SER A 172 -22.07 18.78 16.10
CA SER A 172 -23.42 18.88 15.56
C SER A 172 -23.46 20.17 14.76
N SER A 173 -24.02 20.14 13.56
CA SER A 173 -24.44 21.32 12.84
C SER A 173 -25.36 22.18 13.74
N LYS A 174 -24.79 23.02 14.58
CA LYS A 174 -25.47 24.07 15.32
C LYS A 174 -25.00 25.39 14.73
N TRP A 175 -25.42 25.62 13.50
CA TRP A 175 -25.67 26.97 13.04
C TRP A 175 -27.15 27.24 13.28
N SER A 176 -27.46 27.72 14.47
CA SER A 176 -28.71 28.41 14.77
C SER A 176 -28.38 29.84 15.16
N LEU A 177 -28.69 30.74 14.23
CA LEU A 177 -28.93 32.19 14.32
C LEU A 177 -28.50 32.94 15.59
N SER A 178 -27.70 34.00 15.38
CA SER A 178 -27.97 35.29 16.03
C SER A 178 -28.31 36.30 14.93
N SER A 179 -29.60 36.62 14.87
CA SER A 179 -30.22 37.63 14.03
C SER A 179 -29.78 39.04 14.42
N SER A 180 -29.22 39.80 13.48
CA SER A 180 -29.39 41.26 13.43
C SER A 180 -28.92 41.86 12.10
N THR A 181 -29.52 41.42 10.98
CA THR A 181 -29.75 42.32 9.83
C THR A 181 -30.75 41.69 8.85
N PRO A 182 -31.83 42.39 8.46
CA PRO A 182 -32.82 41.87 7.53
C PRO A 182 -32.35 42.11 6.09
N GLY A 183 -32.13 41.03 5.33
CA GLY A 183 -31.67 41.15 3.95
C GLY A 183 -31.71 39.84 3.16
N TRP A 184 -32.92 39.50 2.69
CA TRP A 184 -33.23 38.72 1.48
C TRP A 184 -32.71 37.27 1.38
N ILE A 185 -33.65 36.37 1.64
CA ILE A 185 -33.70 34.99 1.14
C ILE A 185 -33.64 35.03 -0.39
N VAL A 186 -32.60 34.41 -0.98
CA VAL A 186 -32.66 33.91 -2.36
C VAL A 186 -32.64 32.39 -2.29
N ALA A 187 -33.84 31.83 -2.31
CA ALA A 187 -34.06 30.53 -2.90
C ALA A 187 -33.78 30.64 -4.41
N GLY A 188 -32.87 29.82 -4.93
CA GLY A 188 -32.73 29.57 -6.37
C GLY A 188 -31.41 30.00 -6.97
N VAL A 189 -30.49 29.03 -7.14
CA VAL A 189 -29.89 28.70 -8.44
C VAL A 189 -29.71 27.19 -8.48
N ALA A 190 -30.75 26.48 -8.92
CA ALA A 190 -30.60 25.14 -9.48
C ALA A 190 -30.01 25.30 -10.90
N GLY A 191 -28.69 25.39 -10.98
CA GLY A 191 -27.96 25.34 -12.24
C GLY A 191 -27.81 23.88 -12.68
N ARG A 192 -28.46 23.52 -13.79
CA ARG A 192 -28.25 22.26 -14.52
C ARG A 192 -26.75 22.06 -14.80
N ASP A 193 -26.29 20.82 -14.66
CA ASP A 193 -24.94 20.27 -14.90
C ASP A 193 -23.85 20.47 -13.83
N SER A 194 -24.13 20.11 -12.57
CA SER A 194 -23.08 19.90 -11.56
C SER A 194 -23.34 18.69 -10.65
N SER A 195 -23.40 17.49 -11.23
CA SER A 195 -23.25 16.26 -10.46
C SER A 195 -21.76 15.97 -10.24
N VAL A 196 -21.21 16.39 -9.08
CA VAL A 196 -20.24 15.67 -8.22
C VAL A 196 -19.83 16.62 -7.06
N ASP A 197 -20.57 16.50 -5.95
CA ASP A 197 -20.17 16.46 -4.53
C ASP A 197 -19.08 17.41 -3.97
N THR A 198 -19.51 18.55 -3.44
CA THR A 198 -18.89 19.17 -2.25
C THR A 198 -19.47 18.52 -0.99
N CYS A 199 -18.64 18.02 -0.08
CA CYS A 199 -19.17 17.47 1.17
C CYS A 199 -19.68 18.58 2.09
N GLN A 200 -20.96 18.53 2.48
CA GLN A 200 -21.62 19.56 3.29
C GLN A 200 -21.72 19.21 4.78
N SER A 201 -21.36 17.98 5.17
CA SER A 201 -21.40 17.48 6.54
C SER A 201 -20.21 16.57 6.79
N TYR A 202 -19.89 16.31 8.06
CA TYR A 202 -18.82 15.36 8.42
C TYR A 202 -19.03 14.01 7.73
N TRP A 203 -20.25 13.45 7.80
CA TRP A 203 -20.58 12.18 7.14
C TRP A 203 -20.60 12.29 5.62
N GLY A 204 -20.96 13.45 5.08
CA GLY A 204 -20.75 13.76 3.67
C GLY A 204 -19.27 13.67 3.29
N CYS A 205 -18.37 14.22 4.10
CA CYS A 205 -16.92 14.20 3.80
C CYS A 205 -16.32 12.81 3.98
N VAL A 206 -16.78 12.05 4.97
CA VAL A 206 -16.42 10.63 5.11
C VAL A 206 -16.90 9.84 3.89
N TRP A 207 -18.14 10.05 3.45
CA TRP A 207 -18.69 9.39 2.25
C TRP A 207 -17.91 9.77 1.00
N THR A 208 -17.61 11.05 0.82
CA THR A 208 -16.77 11.54 -0.28
C THR A 208 -15.38 10.91 -0.20
N ALA A 209 -14.68 10.97 0.94
CA ALA A 209 -13.36 10.36 1.10
C ALA A 209 -13.37 8.86 0.78
N PHE A 210 -14.41 8.14 1.20
CA PHE A 210 -14.57 6.70 0.97
C PHE A 210 -14.87 6.37 -0.49
N THR A 211 -15.81 7.07 -1.12
CA THR A 211 -16.21 6.83 -2.51
C THR A 211 -15.22 7.38 -3.52
N GLN A 212 -14.41 8.37 -3.13
CA GLN A 212 -13.38 8.96 -3.95
C GLN A 212 -12.02 8.28 -3.81
N GLN A 213 -11.91 7.23 -2.99
CA GLN A 213 -10.67 6.46 -2.88
C GLN A 213 -10.26 5.89 -4.24
N HIS A 214 -8.98 6.02 -4.54
CA HIS A 214 -8.37 5.38 -5.68
C HIS A 214 -8.54 3.85 -5.59
N LEU A 215 -8.79 3.20 -6.73
CA LEU A 215 -9.00 1.75 -6.81
C LEU A 215 -7.85 0.98 -6.16
N GLY A 216 -6.61 1.48 -6.28
CA GLY A 216 -5.47 0.91 -5.56
C GLY A 216 -5.69 0.86 -4.04
N LEU A 217 -6.14 1.95 -3.41
CA LEU A 217 -6.32 1.99 -1.96
C LEU A 217 -7.41 1.03 -1.47
N LEU A 218 -8.44 0.79 -2.30
CA LEU A 218 -9.44 -0.24 -2.05
C LEU A 218 -8.82 -1.65 -2.06
N LEU A 219 -8.04 -1.99 -3.09
CA LEU A 219 -7.34 -3.29 -3.17
C LEU A 219 -6.37 -3.47 -1.98
N PHE A 220 -5.62 -2.43 -1.64
CA PHE A 220 -4.74 -2.40 -0.48
C PHE A 220 -5.52 -2.67 0.81
N SER A 221 -6.68 -2.04 0.98
CA SER A 221 -7.54 -2.23 2.15
C SER A 221 -8.07 -3.66 2.24
N ILE A 222 -8.51 -4.25 1.13
CA ILE A 222 -8.98 -5.65 1.08
C ILE A 222 -7.87 -6.60 1.58
N HIS A 223 -6.64 -6.44 1.09
CA HIS A 223 -5.49 -7.21 1.56
C HIS A 223 -5.28 -7.05 3.06
N TYR A 224 -5.17 -5.81 3.54
CA TYR A 224 -4.79 -5.56 4.93
C TYR A 224 -5.90 -5.84 5.93
N VAL A 225 -7.18 -5.83 5.56
CA VAL A 225 -8.27 -6.36 6.39
C VAL A 225 -8.06 -7.87 6.62
N HIS A 226 -7.80 -8.61 5.55
CA HIS A 226 -7.51 -10.05 5.67
C HIS A 226 -6.23 -10.29 6.48
N ARG A 227 -5.14 -9.62 6.14
CA ARG A 227 -3.81 -9.84 6.73
C ARG A 227 -3.72 -9.41 8.19
N SER A 228 -4.42 -8.35 8.58
CA SER A 228 -4.40 -7.81 9.95
C SER A 228 -5.36 -8.52 10.89
N TRP A 229 -6.52 -8.98 10.40
CA TRP A 229 -7.57 -9.51 11.28
C TRP A 229 -7.99 -10.95 10.94
N CYS A 230 -8.30 -11.27 9.69
CA CYS A 230 -8.80 -12.61 9.33
C CYS A 230 -7.71 -13.69 9.44
N TYR A 231 -6.53 -13.45 8.89
CA TYR A 231 -5.41 -14.39 8.92
C TYR A 231 -4.92 -14.65 10.36
N PRO A 232 -4.68 -13.62 11.21
CA PRO A 232 -4.18 -13.84 12.56
C PRO A 232 -5.16 -14.61 13.44
N LEU A 233 -6.47 -14.38 13.28
CA LEU A 233 -7.50 -15.17 13.98
C LEU A 233 -7.47 -16.66 13.62
N SER A 234 -6.96 -17.00 12.44
CA SER A 234 -6.87 -18.37 11.95
C SER A 234 -5.63 -19.11 12.45
N ILE A 235 -4.61 -18.39 12.94
CA ILE A 235 -3.38 -18.98 13.48
C ILE A 235 -3.72 -19.81 14.73
N PRO A 236 -3.21 -21.04 14.90
CA PRO A 236 -3.39 -21.83 16.13
C PRO A 236 -2.78 -21.14 17.36
N ALA A 237 -3.40 -21.27 18.53
CA ALA A 237 -2.90 -20.67 19.78
C ALA A 237 -1.55 -21.24 20.23
N SER A 238 -1.26 -22.48 19.83
CA SER A 238 -0.01 -23.23 19.99
C SER A 238 1.16 -22.72 19.12
N ALA A 239 0.91 -21.77 18.22
CA ALA A 239 1.95 -21.23 17.36
C ALA A 239 3.08 -20.57 18.16
N HIS A 240 4.33 -20.78 17.73
CA HIS A 240 5.50 -20.17 18.36
C HIS A 240 5.36 -18.64 18.46
N GLY A 241 5.67 -18.10 19.64
CA GLY A 241 5.69 -16.66 19.89
C GLY A 241 6.64 -15.93 18.93
N VAL A 242 6.28 -14.70 18.60
CA VAL A 242 7.06 -13.83 17.73
C VAL A 242 7.88 -12.88 18.60
N PRO A 243 9.20 -12.71 18.37
CA PRO A 243 10.01 -11.77 19.13
C PRO A 243 9.46 -10.34 19.05
N LEU A 244 9.36 -9.65 20.19
CA LEU A 244 8.79 -8.31 20.27
C LEU A 244 9.48 -7.32 19.32
N VAL A 245 10.80 -7.47 19.15
CA VAL A 245 11.60 -6.62 18.26
C VAL A 245 11.17 -6.76 16.79
N VAL A 246 10.75 -7.96 16.37
CA VAL A 246 10.24 -8.22 15.02
C VAL A 246 8.85 -7.60 14.87
N THR A 247 7.97 -7.78 15.86
CA THR A 247 6.65 -7.16 15.88
C THR A 247 6.76 -5.64 15.77
N TRP A 248 7.65 -5.03 16.56
CA TRP A 248 7.89 -3.58 16.56
C TRP A 248 8.35 -3.07 15.20
N MET A 249 9.33 -3.73 14.58
CA MET A 249 9.80 -3.34 13.25
C MET A 249 8.73 -3.42 12.18
N ALA A 250 8.00 -4.53 12.16
CA ALA A 250 6.91 -4.71 11.22
C ALA A 250 5.81 -3.66 11.45
N THR A 251 5.52 -3.30 12.71
CA THR A 251 4.59 -2.21 13.05
C THR A 251 5.03 -0.88 12.46
N LEU A 252 6.30 -0.48 12.68
CA LEU A 252 6.85 0.78 12.14
C LEU A 252 6.87 0.79 10.61
N TYR A 253 7.24 -0.34 10.00
CA TYR A 253 7.21 -0.51 8.55
C TYR A 253 5.79 -0.38 8.00
N CYS A 254 4.80 -1.04 8.59
CA CYS A 254 3.41 -0.94 8.15
C CYS A 254 2.83 0.46 8.36
N LEU A 255 3.27 1.16 9.42
CA LEU A 255 2.91 2.56 9.64
C LEU A 255 3.47 3.47 8.54
N PHE A 256 4.75 3.27 8.18
CA PHE A 256 5.42 3.96 7.07
C PHE A 256 4.76 3.67 5.72
N ASN A 257 4.66 2.39 5.35
CA ASN A 257 4.17 1.97 4.04
C ASN A 257 2.69 2.31 3.89
N GLY A 258 1.87 2.09 4.93
CA GLY A 258 0.47 2.50 4.95
C GLY A 258 0.31 3.99 4.67
N ARG A 259 1.11 4.84 5.34
CA ARG A 259 1.08 6.30 5.09
C ARG A 259 1.51 6.65 3.67
N LEU A 260 2.58 6.03 3.16
CA LEU A 260 3.07 6.24 1.79
C LEU A 260 2.00 5.89 0.76
N GLN A 261 1.35 4.73 0.88
CA GLN A 261 0.31 4.31 -0.06
C GLN A 261 -0.95 5.18 0.02
N VAL A 262 -1.32 5.65 1.23
CA VAL A 262 -2.41 6.62 1.41
C VAL A 262 -2.08 7.95 0.75
N LEU A 263 -0.90 8.54 1.00
CA LEU A 263 -0.49 9.81 0.39
C LEU A 263 -0.40 9.71 -1.15
N ALA A 264 0.08 8.58 -1.65
CA ALA A 264 0.15 8.29 -3.08
C ALA A 264 -1.23 8.14 -3.74
N SER A 265 -2.20 7.56 -3.02
CA SER A 265 -3.47 7.11 -3.61
C SER A 265 -4.67 8.00 -3.26
N ALA A 266 -4.61 8.80 -2.20
CA ALA A 266 -5.70 9.71 -1.83
C ALA A 266 -5.77 10.95 -2.75
N GLY A 267 -4.77 11.13 -3.64
CA GLY A 267 -4.56 12.38 -4.36
C GLY A 267 -4.10 13.48 -3.40
N ALA A 268 -3.32 14.44 -3.87
CA ALA A 268 -3.17 15.67 -3.12
C ALA A 268 -4.59 16.24 -2.93
N ALA A 269 -5.12 16.26 -1.71
CA ALA A 269 -6.33 17.01 -1.40
C ALA A 269 -5.99 18.49 -1.54
N VAL A 270 -5.93 18.97 -2.79
CA VAL A 270 -5.73 20.37 -3.10
C VAL A 270 -7.07 21.06 -2.90
N ALA A 271 -7.47 21.18 -1.65
CA ALA A 271 -8.59 21.99 -1.25
C ALA A 271 -8.18 23.46 -1.45
N ALA A 272 -8.75 24.12 -2.45
CA ALA A 272 -8.74 25.58 -2.52
C ALA A 272 -9.81 26.07 -1.53
N CYS A 273 -9.42 26.65 -0.41
CA CYS A 273 -10.37 27.25 0.52
C CYS A 273 -10.36 28.78 0.31
N PRO A 274 -11.47 29.39 -0.16
CA PRO A 274 -11.54 30.82 -0.40
C PRO A 274 -11.44 31.59 0.93
N THR A 275 -10.55 32.59 0.99
CA THR A 275 -10.55 33.57 2.08
C THR A 275 -11.28 34.82 1.59
N GLY A 276 -12.41 35.18 2.22
CA GLY A 276 -12.92 36.56 2.12
C GLY A 276 -14.37 36.83 1.71
N THR A 277 -15.31 35.88 1.76
CA THR A 277 -16.74 36.24 1.74
C THR A 277 -17.39 35.86 3.07
N ALA A 278 -18.09 36.82 3.69
CA ALA A 278 -18.84 36.63 4.94
C ALA A 278 -19.98 35.59 4.83
N THR A 279 -20.12 34.93 3.69
CA THR A 279 -20.86 33.71 3.49
C THR A 279 -19.87 32.55 3.40
N TRP A 280 -19.67 31.84 4.51
CA TRP A 280 -18.94 30.56 4.56
C TRP A 280 -19.69 29.48 3.77
N SER A 281 -19.72 29.60 2.44
CA SER A 281 -20.24 28.56 1.55
C SER A 281 -19.14 27.54 1.31
N SER A 282 -19.26 26.36 1.92
CA SER A 282 -19.13 25.00 1.35
C SER A 282 -18.19 24.70 0.15
N ALA A 283 -17.20 25.51 -0.16
CA ALA A 283 -16.46 25.43 -1.42
C ALA A 283 -14.95 25.28 -1.19
N CYS A 284 -14.55 24.25 -0.44
CA CYS A 284 -13.29 23.57 -0.74
C CYS A 284 -13.66 22.46 -1.75
N ALA A 285 -13.32 22.62 -3.02
CA ALA A 285 -13.61 21.61 -4.04
C ALA A 285 -12.56 20.49 -3.93
N PRO A 286 -12.95 19.22 -3.70
CA PRO A 286 -11.98 18.14 -3.65
C PRO A 286 -11.34 17.93 -5.03
N ALA A 287 -10.02 17.70 -5.04
CA ALA A 287 -9.35 17.18 -6.21
C ALA A 287 -10.00 15.84 -6.59
N TYR A 288 -10.51 15.78 -7.81
CA TYR A 288 -11.30 14.70 -8.40
C TYR A 288 -10.80 13.27 -8.10
N THR A 289 -11.73 12.29 -8.16
CA THR A 289 -11.41 10.85 -8.11
C THR A 289 -10.28 10.47 -9.07
N PRO A 290 -9.05 10.17 -8.58
CA PRO A 290 -7.90 10.05 -9.46
C PRO A 290 -8.05 8.88 -10.44
N SER A 291 -8.70 7.79 -10.03
CA SER A 291 -8.86 6.60 -10.87
C SER A 291 -9.71 6.81 -12.13
N MET A 292 -10.66 7.74 -12.16
CA MET A 292 -11.50 7.98 -13.34
C MET A 292 -11.00 9.16 -14.19
N SER A 293 -9.86 9.77 -13.83
CA SER A 293 -9.33 10.96 -14.49
C SER A 293 -9.09 10.71 -15.98
N PHE A 294 -8.47 9.58 -16.33
CA PHE A 294 -8.23 9.23 -17.73
C PHE A 294 -9.55 9.05 -18.52
N VAL A 295 -10.54 8.35 -17.96
CA VAL A 295 -11.85 8.14 -18.60
C VAL A 295 -12.58 9.46 -18.85
N ARG A 296 -12.53 10.39 -17.89
CA ARG A 296 -13.07 11.74 -18.04
C ARG A 296 -12.38 12.49 -19.17
N CYS A 297 -11.06 12.38 -19.27
CA CYS A 297 -10.29 13.00 -20.34
C CYS A 297 -10.59 12.40 -21.70
N TRP A 298 -10.71 11.07 -21.77
CA TRP A 298 -11.12 10.39 -22.98
C TRP A 298 -12.51 10.81 -23.44
N ARG A 299 -13.46 11.03 -22.51
CA ARG A 299 -14.81 11.55 -22.84
C ARG A 299 -14.78 12.97 -23.42
N LYS A 300 -13.88 13.84 -22.92
CA LYS A 300 -13.68 15.22 -23.40
C LYS A 300 -12.70 15.35 -24.57
N ARG A 301 -12.21 14.24 -25.14
CA ARG A 301 -11.16 14.25 -26.17
C ARG A 301 -11.47 15.11 -27.40
N HIS A 302 -12.75 15.17 -27.81
CA HIS A 302 -13.18 15.92 -28.99
C HIS A 302 -13.02 17.43 -28.80
N GLU A 303 -13.30 17.93 -27.59
CA GLU A 303 -13.08 19.34 -27.21
C GLU A 303 -11.59 19.67 -27.26
N LEU A 304 -10.74 18.74 -26.80
CA LEU A 304 -9.29 18.88 -26.80
C LEU A 304 -8.70 18.80 -28.22
N GLN A 305 -9.29 18.02 -29.13
CA GLN A 305 -8.81 17.88 -30.51
C GLN A 305 -9.06 19.12 -31.38
N SER A 306 -10.10 19.90 -31.08
CA SER A 306 -10.46 21.12 -31.83
C SER A 306 -9.35 22.18 -31.91
N SER A 307 -8.37 22.11 -30.99
CA SER A 307 -7.26 23.07 -30.90
C SER A 307 -5.99 22.65 -31.65
N PHE A 308 -5.87 21.41 -32.14
CA PHE A 308 -4.55 20.85 -32.50
C PHE A 308 -4.41 20.15 -33.87
N SER A 309 -5.49 19.81 -34.60
CA SER A 309 -5.35 19.07 -35.86
C SER A 309 -5.88 19.83 -37.09
N ALA A 310 -4.98 20.47 -37.83
CA ALA A 310 -5.29 21.10 -39.12
C ALA A 310 -5.24 20.11 -40.32
N SER A 311 -4.70 18.88 -40.14
CA SER A 311 -4.55 17.87 -41.21
C SER A 311 -5.35 16.58 -40.95
N SER A 312 -5.80 15.91 -42.02
CA SER A 312 -6.55 14.65 -41.97
C SER A 312 -5.77 13.50 -41.32
N VAL A 313 -4.45 13.45 -41.56
CA VAL A 313 -3.53 12.46 -40.96
C VAL A 313 -3.38 12.69 -39.45
N GLY A 314 -3.26 13.94 -39.01
CA GLY A 314 -3.18 14.29 -37.59
C GLY A 314 -4.45 13.92 -36.83
N ALA A 315 -5.63 14.14 -37.43
CA ALA A 315 -6.91 13.76 -36.85
C ALA A 315 -7.03 12.23 -36.66
N ALA A 316 -6.64 11.44 -37.68
CA ALA A 316 -6.64 9.98 -37.60
C ALA A 316 -5.64 9.45 -36.55
N ALA A 317 -4.42 10.01 -36.52
CA ALA A 317 -3.40 9.65 -35.53
C ALA A 317 -3.86 9.93 -34.09
N ALA A 318 -4.46 11.10 -33.84
CA ALA A 318 -5.02 11.44 -32.54
C ALA A 318 -6.14 10.48 -32.12
N HIS A 319 -7.02 10.11 -33.06
CA HIS A 319 -8.10 9.16 -32.79
C HIS A 319 -7.55 7.77 -32.41
N ILE A 320 -6.61 7.23 -33.19
CA ILE A 320 -5.95 5.94 -32.88
C ILE A 320 -5.29 6.00 -31.50
N ALA A 321 -4.60 7.08 -31.20
CA ALA A 321 -3.89 7.22 -29.92
C ALA A 321 -4.83 7.27 -28.71
N TRP A 322 -5.93 8.01 -28.78
CA TRP A 322 -6.91 8.04 -27.68
C TRP A 322 -7.51 6.67 -27.39
N TRP A 323 -7.85 5.90 -28.43
CA TRP A 323 -8.35 4.53 -28.26
C TRP A 323 -7.27 3.57 -27.75
N PHE A 324 -6.04 3.69 -28.25
CA PHE A 324 -4.91 2.90 -27.76
C PHE A 324 -4.63 3.17 -26.28
N LEU A 325 -4.60 4.44 -25.86
CA LEU A 325 -4.41 4.80 -24.46
C LEU A 325 -5.58 4.33 -23.57
N LEU A 326 -6.83 4.40 -24.05
CA LEU A 326 -7.98 3.84 -23.34
C LEU A 326 -7.89 2.32 -23.21
N PHE A 327 -7.45 1.63 -24.26
CA PHE A 327 -7.22 0.20 -24.22
C PHE A 327 -6.17 -0.16 -23.16
N LEU A 328 -5.02 0.54 -23.13
CA LEU A 328 -3.98 0.32 -22.11
C LEU A 328 -4.50 0.60 -20.69
N TYR A 329 -5.24 1.69 -20.50
CA TYR A 329 -5.88 2.00 -19.22
C TYR A 329 -6.83 0.87 -18.79
N THR A 330 -7.68 0.39 -19.71
CA THR A 330 -8.67 -0.67 -19.45
C THR A 330 -7.99 -1.99 -19.10
N VAL A 331 -6.99 -2.40 -19.90
CA VAL A 331 -6.19 -3.60 -19.64
C VAL A 331 -5.45 -3.48 -18.32
N GLY A 332 -4.89 -2.31 -17.99
CA GLY A 332 -4.22 -2.07 -16.71
C GLY A 332 -5.17 -2.19 -15.51
N VAL A 333 -6.36 -1.58 -15.59
CA VAL A 333 -7.37 -1.66 -14.52
C VAL A 333 -7.88 -3.09 -14.34
N PHE A 334 -8.41 -3.71 -15.38
CA PHE A 334 -9.06 -5.03 -15.28
C PHE A 334 -8.03 -6.15 -15.18
N GLY A 335 -6.99 -6.13 -16.02
CA GLY A 335 -5.91 -7.12 -16.00
C GLY A 335 -5.09 -7.03 -14.72
N GLY A 336 -4.76 -5.82 -14.26
CA GLY A 336 -4.08 -5.62 -12.98
C GLY A 336 -4.92 -6.10 -11.79
N SER A 337 -6.22 -5.80 -11.77
CA SER A 337 -7.13 -6.27 -10.71
C SER A 337 -7.29 -7.80 -10.73
N ALA A 338 -7.42 -8.41 -11.91
CA ALA A 338 -7.47 -9.86 -12.05
C ALA A 338 -6.18 -10.52 -11.53
N LEU A 339 -5.02 -9.94 -11.86
CA LEU A 339 -3.73 -10.42 -11.36
C LEU A 339 -3.62 -10.27 -9.84
N PHE A 340 -4.08 -9.14 -9.29
CA PHE A 340 -4.13 -8.89 -7.85
C PHE A 340 -4.91 -10.00 -7.11
N PHE A 341 -6.16 -10.24 -7.52
CA PHE A 341 -7.01 -11.24 -6.88
C PHE A 341 -6.54 -12.68 -7.12
N ALA A 342 -5.94 -12.96 -8.28
CA ALA A 342 -5.31 -14.26 -8.52
C ALA A 342 -4.15 -14.50 -7.55
N GLY A 343 -3.26 -13.51 -7.38
CA GLY A 343 -2.17 -13.57 -6.41
C GLY A 343 -2.65 -13.70 -4.97
N GLN A 344 -3.63 -12.88 -4.57
CA GLN A 344 -4.23 -12.92 -3.24
C GLN A 344 -4.86 -14.28 -2.94
N ARG A 345 -5.57 -14.87 -3.90
CA ARG A 345 -6.11 -16.22 -3.78
C ARG A 345 -5.01 -17.26 -3.55
N ILE A 346 -3.92 -17.20 -4.31
CA ILE A 346 -2.78 -18.11 -4.16
C ILE A 346 -2.15 -17.95 -2.77
N ASN A 347 -1.94 -16.71 -2.34
CA ASN A 347 -1.39 -16.37 -1.02
C ASN A 347 -2.23 -16.98 0.10
N MET A 348 -3.54 -16.67 0.10
CA MET A 348 -4.48 -17.13 1.12
C MET A 348 -4.62 -18.65 1.14
N GLN A 349 -4.77 -19.29 -0.03
CA GLN A 349 -4.90 -20.74 -0.13
C GLN A 349 -3.66 -21.44 0.46
N ALA A 350 -2.46 -20.95 0.14
CA ALA A 350 -1.22 -21.49 0.67
C ALA A 350 -1.11 -21.27 2.19
N ASP A 351 -1.46 -20.08 2.69
CA ASP A 351 -1.41 -19.77 4.12
C ASP A 351 -2.39 -20.63 4.94
N TYR A 352 -3.64 -20.79 4.49
CA TYR A 352 -4.62 -21.65 5.16
C TYR A 352 -4.26 -23.13 5.07
N TYR A 353 -3.67 -23.56 3.96
CA TYR A 353 -3.15 -24.91 3.82
C TYR A 353 -2.03 -25.18 4.85
N LEU A 354 -1.11 -24.24 5.05
CA LEU A 354 -0.06 -24.35 6.07
C LEU A 354 -0.61 -24.36 7.49
N ILE A 355 -1.66 -23.59 7.78
CA ILE A 355 -2.36 -23.62 9.07
C ILE A 355 -3.00 -24.98 9.31
N ALA A 356 -3.70 -25.54 8.32
CA ALA A 356 -4.31 -26.86 8.41
C ALA A 356 -3.25 -27.96 8.62
N LEU A 357 -2.09 -27.83 7.96
CA LEU A 357 -0.93 -28.69 8.18
C LEU A 357 -0.30 -28.53 9.56
N ARG A 358 -0.53 -27.44 10.30
CA ARG A 358 -0.10 -27.34 11.69
C ARG A 358 -1.10 -28.03 12.63
N ARG A 359 -2.40 -27.72 12.48
CA ARG A 359 -3.48 -28.29 13.33
C ARG A 359 -3.54 -29.82 13.30
N ARG A 360 -3.55 -30.42 12.11
CA ARG A 360 -3.47 -31.89 11.95
C ARG A 360 -2.22 -32.53 12.57
N GLY A 361 -1.22 -31.72 12.92
CA GLY A 361 0.02 -32.18 13.54
C GLY A 361 -0.18 -32.31 15.04
N GLU A 362 -0.91 -31.37 15.62
CA GLU A 362 -1.30 -31.33 17.03
C GLU A 362 -2.30 -32.43 17.36
N ASP A 363 -3.36 -32.60 16.55
CA ASP A 363 -4.41 -33.61 16.79
C ASP A 363 -3.83 -35.04 16.86
N ASN A 364 -2.92 -35.35 15.94
CA ASN A 364 -2.23 -36.64 15.91
C ASN A 364 -1.26 -36.85 17.09
N ILE A 365 -0.79 -35.78 17.75
CA ILE A 365 0.06 -35.85 18.95
C ILE A 365 -0.82 -36.01 20.20
N SER A 366 -1.99 -35.35 20.25
CA SER A 366 -2.94 -35.53 21.35
C SER A 366 -3.54 -36.94 21.38
N ASP A 367 -3.83 -37.54 20.23
CA ASP A 367 -4.34 -38.93 20.15
C ASP A 367 -3.31 -39.99 20.57
N ASP A 368 -2.02 -39.70 20.42
CA ASP A 368 -0.95 -40.62 20.83
C ASP A 368 -0.68 -40.51 22.34
N ARG A 369 -0.95 -39.35 22.95
CA ARG A 369 -0.86 -39.12 24.41
C ARG A 369 -2.08 -39.58 25.20
N SER A 370 -3.24 -39.75 24.55
CA SER A 370 -4.48 -40.21 25.19
C SER A 370 -4.57 -41.74 25.31
N LYS A 371 -3.62 -42.50 24.73
CA LYS A 371 -3.51 -43.93 24.99
C LYS A 371 -2.86 -44.16 26.36
N PRO A 372 -3.55 -44.79 27.33
CA PRO A 372 -2.95 -45.11 28.61
C PRO A 372 -1.82 -46.12 28.38
N VAL A 373 -0.63 -45.76 28.84
CA VAL A 373 0.48 -46.69 29.02
C VAL A 373 0.06 -47.65 30.13
N GLY A 374 -0.38 -48.84 29.75
CA GLY A 374 -0.70 -49.91 30.68
C GLY A 374 -1.95 -50.68 30.30
N GLN A 375 -1.77 -51.75 29.54
CA GLN A 375 -2.17 -53.09 30.00
C GLN A 375 -1.51 -54.12 29.07
N SER A 376 -0.49 -54.77 29.64
CA SER A 376 0.01 -56.05 29.15
C SER A 376 -1.12 -57.07 29.31
N ALA A 377 -1.78 -57.44 28.22
CA ALA A 377 -2.62 -58.63 28.16
C ALA A 377 -1.80 -59.73 27.52
N ALA A 378 -1.35 -60.67 28.34
CA ALA A 378 -0.84 -61.95 27.88
C ALA A 378 -2.01 -62.73 27.25
N SER A 379 -1.88 -63.11 25.99
CA SER A 379 -2.57 -64.28 25.45
C SER A 379 -1.59 -65.06 24.59
N LEU A 380 -1.33 -66.29 25.02
CA LEU A 380 -0.67 -67.35 24.28
C LEU A 380 -1.51 -67.65 23.03
N ASP A 381 -0.93 -67.46 21.84
CA ASP A 381 -0.86 -68.53 20.86
C ASP A 381 0.13 -68.17 19.74
N GLY A 382 0.86 -69.17 19.27
CA GLY A 382 1.96 -69.02 18.35
C GLY A 382 1.51 -68.65 16.94
N ASP A 383 2.21 -67.70 16.33
CA ASP A 383 2.55 -67.79 14.92
C ASP A 383 3.75 -66.90 14.58
N VAL A 384 4.69 -67.48 13.86
CA VAL A 384 5.91 -66.86 13.39
C VAL A 384 5.57 -65.90 12.25
N LEU A 385 5.60 -64.59 12.50
CA LEU A 385 5.67 -63.57 11.45
C LEU A 385 6.65 -62.45 11.82
N VAL A 386 7.85 -62.60 11.27
CA VAL A 386 8.85 -61.59 10.88
C VAL A 386 8.62 -60.17 11.40
N SER A 387 9.42 -59.76 12.39
CA SER A 387 9.55 -58.37 12.80
C SER A 387 10.12 -57.52 11.65
N SER A 388 9.31 -56.62 11.07
CA SER A 388 9.82 -55.45 10.33
C SER A 388 9.51 -54.17 11.11
N SER A 389 10.08 -54.06 12.32
CA SER A 389 9.97 -52.90 13.20
C SER A 389 10.85 -51.70 12.77
N SER A 390 11.46 -51.74 11.59
CA SER A 390 12.37 -50.68 11.10
C SER A 390 11.67 -49.47 10.48
N GLY A 391 10.37 -49.56 10.13
CA GLY A 391 9.61 -48.47 9.52
C GLY A 391 9.10 -47.41 10.52
N VAL A 392 8.64 -47.85 11.69
CA VAL A 392 8.00 -46.99 12.70
C VAL A 392 9.05 -46.13 13.44
N SER A 393 10.23 -46.70 13.71
CA SER A 393 11.34 -45.99 14.37
C SER A 393 11.88 -44.84 13.50
N ARG A 394 12.02 -45.04 12.19
CA ARG A 394 12.52 -44.03 11.25
C ARG A 394 11.55 -42.84 11.11
N ALA A 395 10.25 -43.12 11.03
CA ALA A 395 9.21 -42.09 10.95
C ALA A 395 9.08 -41.28 12.26
N ALA A 396 9.19 -41.93 13.42
CA ALA A 396 9.18 -41.27 14.73
C ALA A 396 10.46 -40.43 14.96
N GLN A 397 11.62 -40.95 14.58
CA GLN A 397 12.91 -40.26 14.68
C GLN A 397 13.09 -39.12 13.65
N GLN A 398 12.33 -39.15 12.55
CA GLN A 398 12.25 -38.05 11.58
C GLN A 398 11.20 -37.00 11.98
N ARG A 399 10.10 -37.38 12.65
CA ARG A 399 9.17 -36.44 13.29
C ARG A 399 9.86 -35.61 14.37
N SER A 400 10.78 -36.20 15.14
CA SER A 400 11.57 -35.48 16.14
C SER A 400 12.58 -34.50 15.51
N ARG A 401 13.17 -34.82 14.35
CA ARG A 401 14.08 -33.91 13.61
C ARG A 401 13.40 -32.70 12.98
N GLY A 402 12.12 -32.83 12.61
CA GLY A 402 11.35 -31.76 11.97
C GLY A 402 10.64 -30.82 12.94
N GLY A 403 10.74 -31.00 14.26
CA GLY A 403 10.07 -30.14 15.25
C GLY A 403 8.55 -30.00 15.04
N GLY A 404 7.89 -31.01 14.49
CA GLY A 404 6.45 -30.97 14.14
C GLY A 404 6.11 -30.35 12.77
N TYR A 405 7.08 -29.85 12.01
CA TYR A 405 6.87 -29.34 10.66
C TYR A 405 6.71 -30.49 9.64
N ARG A 406 5.95 -30.21 8.56
CA ARG A 406 5.72 -31.13 7.43
C ARG A 406 6.05 -30.48 6.10
N ILE A 407 6.33 -31.31 5.09
CA ILE A 407 6.51 -30.85 3.71
C ILE A 407 5.12 -30.54 3.12
N PRO A 408 4.85 -29.30 2.70
CA PRO A 408 3.60 -28.97 2.02
C PRO A 408 3.56 -29.62 0.63
N VAL A 409 2.44 -30.20 0.22
CA VAL A 409 2.28 -30.88 -1.09
C VAL A 409 0.96 -30.44 -1.73
N SER A 410 0.85 -30.51 -3.06
CA SER A 410 -0.31 -30.09 -3.84
C SER A 410 -0.34 -28.59 -4.18
N GLY A 411 -0.94 -28.28 -5.33
CA GLY A 411 -1.15 -26.94 -5.85
C GLY A 411 0.19 -26.26 -6.16
N TRP A 412 0.29 -24.97 -5.83
CA TRP A 412 1.50 -24.18 -6.09
C TRP A 412 2.72 -24.66 -5.29
N PHE A 413 2.52 -25.45 -4.23
CA PHE A 413 3.64 -26.04 -3.50
C PHE A 413 4.39 -27.09 -4.31
N ASP A 414 3.81 -27.64 -5.38
CA ASP A 414 4.50 -28.63 -6.23
C ASP A 414 5.57 -27.98 -7.11
N CYS A 415 5.46 -26.67 -7.39
CA CYS A 415 6.45 -25.91 -8.14
C CYS A 415 7.44 -25.18 -7.24
N VAL A 416 6.95 -24.59 -6.14
CA VAL A 416 7.74 -23.70 -5.28
C VAL A 416 7.57 -24.01 -3.80
N SER A 417 8.58 -23.65 -3.03
CA SER A 417 8.65 -23.96 -1.59
C SER A 417 7.79 -23.02 -0.76
N CYS A 418 7.64 -21.79 -1.22
CA CYS A 418 6.91 -20.72 -0.56
C CYS A 418 5.80 -20.18 -1.47
N ALA A 419 4.80 -21.01 -1.74
CA ALA A 419 3.66 -20.65 -2.59
C ALA A 419 2.90 -19.40 -2.09
N ASN A 420 2.84 -19.21 -0.77
CA ASN A 420 2.24 -18.01 -0.18
C ASN A 420 3.02 -16.74 -0.57
N PHE A 421 4.35 -16.78 -0.51
CA PHE A 421 5.18 -15.65 -0.93
C PHE A 421 5.10 -15.38 -2.43
N PHE A 422 4.98 -16.42 -3.25
CA PHE A 422 4.74 -16.28 -4.69
C PHE A 422 3.41 -15.58 -4.95
N GLY A 423 2.32 -16.02 -4.30
CA GLY A 423 1.02 -15.37 -4.42
C GLY A 423 1.05 -13.89 -4.03
N GLU A 424 1.77 -13.56 -2.96
CA GLU A 424 1.94 -12.17 -2.50
C GLU A 424 2.68 -11.31 -3.53
N LEU A 425 3.70 -11.85 -4.21
CA LEU A 425 4.37 -11.13 -5.31
C LEU A 425 3.46 -10.89 -6.51
N VAL A 426 2.67 -11.90 -6.90
CA VAL A 426 1.69 -11.77 -7.98
C VAL A 426 0.63 -10.73 -7.63
N GLU A 427 0.16 -10.74 -6.38
CA GLU A 427 -0.82 -9.80 -5.85
C GLU A 427 -0.32 -8.36 -5.98
N TRP A 428 0.86 -8.06 -5.41
CA TRP A 428 1.42 -6.72 -5.45
C TRP A 428 1.88 -6.28 -6.85
N THR A 429 2.18 -7.23 -7.75
CA THR A 429 2.39 -6.92 -9.18
C THR A 429 1.10 -6.39 -9.80
N GLY A 430 -0.04 -7.06 -9.55
CA GLY A 430 -1.35 -6.57 -9.98
C GLY A 430 -1.68 -5.19 -9.41
N TYR A 431 -1.38 -4.95 -8.14
CA TYR A 431 -1.54 -3.65 -7.49
C TYR A 431 -0.75 -2.54 -8.21
N VAL A 432 0.52 -2.76 -8.54
CA VAL A 432 1.35 -1.79 -9.28
C VAL A 432 0.74 -1.46 -10.64
N ILE A 433 0.26 -2.46 -11.37
CA ILE A 433 -0.37 -2.26 -12.69
C ILE A 433 -1.63 -1.40 -12.54
N VAL A 434 -2.51 -1.71 -11.58
CA VAL A 434 -3.72 -0.93 -11.32
C VAL A 434 -3.35 0.51 -10.97
N VAL A 435 -2.44 0.71 -10.01
CA VAL A 435 -2.06 2.05 -9.55
C VAL A 435 -1.46 2.86 -10.70
N SER A 436 -0.57 2.26 -11.50
CA SER A 436 0.04 2.94 -12.65
C SER A 436 -1.00 3.32 -13.70
N ALA A 437 -1.93 2.43 -14.03
CA ALA A 437 -2.99 2.70 -14.99
C ALA A 437 -3.94 3.81 -14.51
N THR A 438 -4.36 3.74 -13.25
CA THR A 438 -5.33 4.67 -12.65
C THR A 438 -4.72 6.02 -12.26
N SER A 439 -3.39 6.11 -12.17
CA SER A 439 -2.67 7.37 -12.00
C SER A 439 -2.50 8.13 -13.32
N ALA A 440 -2.85 7.55 -14.48
CA ALA A 440 -2.82 8.25 -15.75
C ALA A 440 -3.74 9.47 -15.74
N ALA A 441 -3.22 10.62 -16.20
CA ALA A 441 -3.93 11.91 -16.16
C ALA A 441 -4.29 12.42 -14.74
N SER A 442 -3.58 11.99 -13.69
CA SER A 442 -3.86 12.33 -12.28
C SER A 442 -3.90 13.83 -11.95
N ASN A 443 -3.23 14.70 -12.72
CA ASN A 443 -3.12 16.15 -12.46
C ASN A 443 -4.43 16.95 -12.69
N GLY A 444 -5.60 16.30 -12.70
CA GLY A 444 -6.92 16.91 -12.89
C GLY A 444 -7.17 17.60 -14.23
N SER A 445 -6.14 17.92 -15.02
CA SER A 445 -6.24 18.55 -16.32
C SER A 445 -5.91 17.55 -17.43
N CYS A 446 -6.89 17.30 -18.29
CA CYS A 446 -6.73 16.53 -19.51
C CYS A 446 -5.72 17.15 -20.49
N ARG A 447 -5.27 18.37 -20.20
CA ARG A 447 -4.22 19.08 -20.89
C ARG A 447 -2.89 18.32 -20.86
N SER A 448 -2.54 17.61 -19.78
CA SER A 448 -1.29 16.83 -19.72
C SER A 448 -1.24 15.71 -20.78
N VAL A 449 -2.33 14.95 -20.91
CA VAL A 449 -2.47 13.90 -21.92
C VAL A 449 -2.51 14.50 -23.32
N ALA A 450 -3.22 15.62 -23.51
CA ALA A 450 -3.26 16.32 -24.79
C ALA A 450 -1.87 16.83 -25.21
N THR A 451 -1.10 17.42 -24.29
CA THR A 451 0.28 17.87 -24.57
C THR A 451 1.23 16.72 -24.85
N ALA A 452 1.07 15.57 -24.18
CA ALA A 452 1.87 14.39 -24.48
C ALA A 452 1.56 13.84 -25.88
N LEU A 453 0.28 13.83 -26.27
CA LEU A 453 -0.14 13.45 -27.60
C LEU A 453 0.40 14.41 -28.67
N GLU A 454 0.35 15.71 -28.39
CA GLU A 454 0.89 16.73 -29.29
C GLU A 454 2.40 16.57 -29.50
N ASP A 455 3.16 16.52 -28.41
CA ASP A 455 4.62 16.52 -28.44
C ASP A 455 5.20 15.21 -28.98
N GLU A 456 4.69 14.06 -28.55
CA GLU A 456 5.29 12.76 -28.86
C GLU A 456 4.75 12.15 -30.16
N LEU A 457 3.54 12.52 -30.58
CA LEU A 457 2.87 11.94 -31.74
C LEU A 457 2.63 12.96 -32.85
N LEU A 458 1.91 14.05 -32.57
CA LEU A 458 1.40 14.95 -33.63
C LEU A 458 2.48 15.86 -34.22
N ARG A 459 3.37 16.44 -33.40
CA ARG A 459 4.47 17.28 -33.88
C ARG A 459 5.41 16.50 -34.82
N PRO A 460 5.88 15.28 -34.49
CA PRO A 460 6.66 14.47 -35.42
C PRO A 460 5.92 14.16 -36.74
N LEU A 461 4.61 13.92 -36.69
CA LEU A 461 3.79 13.61 -37.86
C LEU A 461 3.60 14.81 -38.80
N SER A 462 3.62 16.04 -38.29
CA SER A 462 3.51 17.25 -39.13
C SER A 462 4.63 17.38 -40.16
N SER A 463 5.77 16.72 -39.92
CA SER A 463 6.95 16.71 -40.78
C SER A 463 7.12 15.42 -41.60
N SER A 464 6.22 14.43 -41.47
CA SER A 464 6.46 13.07 -41.95
C SER A 464 5.22 12.35 -42.49
N SER A 465 5.42 11.26 -43.24
CA SER A 465 4.34 10.49 -43.88
C SER A 465 3.64 9.53 -42.90
N TRP A 466 2.51 8.95 -43.30
CA TRP A 466 1.72 7.98 -42.50
C TRP A 466 2.58 6.85 -41.89
N TRP A 467 3.68 6.49 -42.54
CA TRP A 467 4.63 5.47 -42.08
C TRP A 467 5.28 5.79 -40.72
N SER A 468 5.36 7.06 -40.33
CA SER A 468 5.86 7.45 -38.99
C SER A 468 5.01 6.90 -37.86
N LEU A 469 3.73 6.59 -38.09
CA LEU A 469 2.88 5.91 -37.11
C LEU A 469 3.33 4.47 -36.82
N MET A 470 4.14 3.86 -37.69
CA MET A 470 4.70 2.54 -37.44
C MET A 470 5.96 2.58 -36.56
N ASN A 471 6.45 3.77 -36.17
CA ASN A 471 7.60 3.90 -35.30
C ASN A 471 7.24 3.54 -33.84
N PRO A 472 7.70 2.39 -33.31
CA PRO A 472 7.34 1.95 -31.96
C PRO A 472 7.89 2.89 -30.87
N MET A 473 8.95 3.64 -31.15
CA MET A 473 9.56 4.55 -30.18
C MET A 473 8.66 5.75 -29.88
N MET A 474 7.92 6.26 -30.88
CA MET A 474 6.96 7.36 -30.67
C MET A 474 5.83 6.93 -29.73
N TRP A 475 5.27 5.74 -29.98
CA TRP A 475 4.25 5.15 -29.11
C TRP A 475 4.76 4.86 -27.71
N LEU A 476 5.98 4.33 -27.59
CA LEU A 476 6.60 4.09 -26.28
C LEU A 476 6.76 5.40 -25.49
N ARG A 477 7.25 6.47 -26.10
CA ARG A 477 7.39 7.78 -25.45
C ARG A 477 6.04 8.34 -25.01
N LEU A 478 5.02 8.24 -25.86
CA LEU A 478 3.65 8.65 -25.53
C LEU A 478 3.13 7.89 -24.31
N VAL A 479 3.25 6.56 -24.30
CA VAL A 479 2.81 5.71 -23.18
C VAL A 479 3.58 6.08 -21.91
N MET A 480 4.90 6.18 -21.98
CA MET A 480 5.72 6.57 -20.82
C MET A 480 5.33 7.95 -20.30
N ARG A 481 5.06 8.92 -21.17
CA ARG A 481 4.68 10.27 -20.75
C ARG A 481 3.31 10.32 -20.08
N VAL A 482 2.35 9.52 -20.55
CA VAL A 482 0.98 9.48 -19.99
C VAL A 482 0.91 8.66 -18.70
N PHE A 483 1.53 7.49 -18.67
CA PHE A 483 1.38 6.53 -17.57
C PHE A 483 2.53 6.56 -16.54
N CYS A 484 3.72 7.04 -16.92
CA CYS A 484 4.93 6.90 -16.09
C CYS A 484 5.61 8.23 -15.72
N SER A 485 5.44 9.32 -16.48
CA SER A 485 6.27 10.54 -16.33
C SER A 485 5.52 11.83 -15.96
N GLY A 486 4.25 11.76 -15.56
CA GLY A 486 3.49 12.94 -15.10
C GLY A 486 3.89 13.38 -13.68
N ALA A 487 3.76 14.68 -13.38
CA ALA A 487 4.13 15.28 -12.08
C ALA A 487 3.43 14.64 -10.86
N GLU A 488 2.25 14.02 -11.06
CA GLU A 488 1.51 13.27 -10.04
C GLU A 488 1.39 11.76 -10.35
N SER A 489 1.44 11.34 -11.63
CA SER A 489 1.38 9.93 -12.01
C SER A 489 2.66 9.17 -11.66
N HIS A 490 3.80 9.86 -11.68
CA HIS A 490 5.09 9.31 -11.30
C HIS A 490 5.19 8.98 -9.80
N PRO A 491 4.80 9.85 -8.84
CA PRO A 491 4.86 9.51 -7.41
C PRO A 491 4.01 8.32 -6.98
N ALA A 492 2.76 8.22 -7.44
CA ALA A 492 1.86 7.14 -7.01
C ALA A 492 2.27 5.77 -7.54
N ALA A 493 2.58 5.69 -8.84
CA ALA A 493 3.14 4.49 -9.45
C ALA A 493 4.48 4.10 -8.80
N LEU A 494 5.34 5.08 -8.50
CA LEU A 494 6.61 4.85 -7.82
C LEU A 494 6.42 4.34 -6.38
N ALA A 495 5.43 4.84 -5.63
CA ALA A 495 5.10 4.35 -4.30
C ALA A 495 4.66 2.88 -4.32
N ALA A 496 3.76 2.52 -5.25
CA ALA A 496 3.34 1.13 -5.43
C ALA A 496 4.52 0.24 -5.86
N PHE A 497 5.31 0.70 -6.83
CA PHE A 497 6.48 -0.05 -7.31
C PHE A 497 7.54 -0.25 -6.22
N SER A 498 7.83 0.79 -5.44
CA SER A 498 8.76 0.70 -4.31
C SER A 498 8.33 -0.35 -3.30
N PHE A 499 7.01 -0.48 -3.08
CA PHE A 499 6.47 -1.50 -2.21
C PHE A 499 6.59 -2.91 -2.78
N LEU A 500 6.30 -3.12 -4.07
CA LEU A 500 6.56 -4.41 -4.74
C LEU A 500 8.03 -4.82 -4.62
N VAL A 501 8.96 -3.88 -4.85
CA VAL A 501 10.40 -4.12 -4.69
C VAL A 501 10.73 -4.48 -3.25
N TYR A 502 10.18 -3.79 -2.26
CA TYR A 502 10.38 -4.13 -0.86
C TYR A 502 9.83 -5.52 -0.50
N VAL A 503 8.63 -5.86 -0.97
CA VAL A 503 8.03 -7.20 -0.77
C VAL A 503 8.97 -8.27 -1.34
N PHE A 504 9.46 -8.09 -2.57
CA PHE A 504 10.44 -9.00 -3.15
C PHE A 504 11.72 -9.07 -2.30
N SER A 505 12.27 -7.92 -1.93
CA SER A 505 13.50 -7.82 -1.13
C SER A 505 13.38 -8.51 0.24
N ASN A 506 12.19 -8.50 0.85
CA ASN A 506 11.92 -9.16 2.11
C ASN A 506 11.62 -10.66 1.92
N LEU A 507 10.79 -11.03 0.94
CA LEU A 507 10.29 -12.40 0.77
C LEU A 507 11.26 -13.32 0.03
N ALA A 508 11.98 -12.84 -0.98
CA ALA A 508 12.89 -13.66 -1.77
C ALA A 508 14.02 -14.30 -0.94
N PRO A 509 14.81 -13.56 -0.13
CA PRO A 509 15.84 -14.18 0.70
C PRO A 509 15.24 -15.11 1.78
N ARG A 510 14.03 -14.81 2.26
CA ARG A 510 13.31 -15.67 3.21
C ARG A 510 12.85 -16.97 2.55
N ALA A 511 12.40 -16.93 1.30
CA ALA A 511 12.03 -18.11 0.53
C ALA A 511 13.24 -19.04 0.34
N VAL A 512 14.41 -18.47 0.02
CA VAL A 512 15.66 -19.22 -0.10
C VAL A 512 16.06 -19.85 1.24
N ALA A 513 15.95 -19.12 2.35
CA ALA A 513 16.23 -19.65 3.68
C ALA A 513 15.27 -20.80 4.05
N HIS A 514 13.98 -20.67 3.72
CA HIS A 514 12.99 -21.73 3.92
C HIS A 514 13.27 -22.96 3.06
N HIS A 515 13.58 -22.77 1.78
CA HIS A 515 13.94 -23.84 0.85
C HIS A 515 15.17 -24.62 1.34
N ALA A 516 16.23 -23.91 1.74
CA ALA A 516 17.44 -24.51 2.31
C ALA A 516 17.15 -25.24 3.63
N TRP A 517 16.29 -24.68 4.48
CA TRP A 517 15.86 -25.34 5.71
C TRP A 517 15.08 -26.63 5.45
N TYR A 518 14.18 -26.65 4.46
CA TYR A 518 13.45 -27.86 4.06
C TYR A 518 14.40 -28.94 3.54
N ALA A 519 15.36 -28.57 2.68
CA ALA A 519 16.39 -29.49 2.18
C ALA A 519 17.23 -30.10 3.31
N LYS A 520 17.67 -29.27 4.27
CA LYS A 520 18.42 -29.73 5.44
C LYS A 520 17.60 -30.63 6.36
N THR A 521 16.32 -30.30 6.56
CA THR A 521 15.46 -30.98 7.55
C THR A 521 14.93 -32.31 7.03
N PHE A 522 14.55 -32.38 5.75
CA PHE A 522 13.89 -33.56 5.17
C PHE A 522 14.77 -34.32 4.16
N GLY A 523 15.96 -33.82 3.83
CA GLY A 523 16.92 -34.48 2.94
C GLY A 523 16.32 -34.87 1.58
N ASP A 524 16.65 -36.07 1.13
CA ASP A 524 16.26 -36.62 -0.18
C ASP A 524 14.76 -36.66 -0.43
N ARG A 525 13.95 -36.73 0.62
CA ARG A 525 12.49 -36.69 0.47
C ARG A 525 12.02 -35.36 -0.11
N TYR A 526 12.69 -34.26 0.22
CA TYR A 526 12.35 -32.94 -0.26
C TYR A 526 13.09 -32.59 -1.54
N THR A 527 14.39 -32.88 -1.64
CA THR A 527 15.20 -32.50 -2.80
C THR A 527 14.74 -33.20 -4.09
N ARG A 528 14.22 -34.44 -4.00
CA ARG A 528 13.64 -35.16 -5.15
C ARG A 528 12.39 -34.51 -5.73
N LEU A 529 11.74 -33.58 -5.03
CA LEU A 529 10.57 -32.86 -5.53
C LEU A 529 10.94 -31.79 -6.57
N GLY A 530 12.22 -31.45 -6.74
CA GLY A 530 12.68 -30.54 -7.79
C GLY A 530 12.15 -29.10 -7.72
N ARG A 531 11.62 -28.69 -6.56
CA ARG A 531 10.97 -27.39 -6.34
C ARG A 531 11.97 -26.24 -6.35
N LYS A 532 11.50 -25.05 -6.74
CA LYS A 532 12.23 -23.79 -6.57
C LYS A 532 11.86 -23.09 -5.26
N ALA A 533 12.57 -22.02 -4.90
CA ALA A 533 12.32 -21.34 -3.63
C ALA A 533 11.02 -20.51 -3.69
N LEU A 534 10.86 -19.71 -4.74
CA LEU A 534 9.84 -18.66 -4.86
C LEU A 534 9.21 -18.54 -6.25
N LEU A 535 9.99 -18.52 -7.33
CA LEU A 535 9.50 -18.34 -8.70
C LEU A 535 9.49 -19.69 -9.43
N PRO A 536 8.33 -20.16 -9.92
CA PRO A 536 8.23 -21.43 -10.64
C PRO A 536 9.23 -21.51 -11.80
N GLY A 537 10.03 -22.57 -11.84
CA GLY A 537 11.01 -22.81 -12.89
C GLY A 537 12.28 -21.96 -12.86
N VAL A 538 12.36 -20.91 -12.03
CA VAL A 538 13.46 -19.93 -12.07
C VAL A 538 14.25 -19.85 -10.76
N TYR A 539 13.60 -19.44 -9.66
CA TYR A 539 14.27 -18.96 -8.44
C TYR A 539 13.75 -19.65 -7.19
#